data_AF-A0A8J5X5T6-F1
#
_entry.id   AF-A0A8J5X5T6-F1
#
_cell.length_a   1.000
_cell.length_b   1.000
_cell.length_c   1.000
_cell.angle_alpha   90.00
_cell.angle_beta   90.00
_cell.angle_gamma   90.00
#
_symmetry.space_group_name_H-M   'P 1'
#
loop_
_entity.id
_entity.type
_entity.pdbx_description
1 polymer ?
#
loop_
_entity_poly.entity_id
_entity_poly.type
_entity_poly.pdbx_seq_one_letter_code
_entity_poly.pdbx_strand_id
1 'polypeptide(L)'
;MRWLSGGREATDYDVEVVGAGPTGLTAAIRLKQLCRAVDTNISVCVLKKGSEVGAHVLSRNVFDPRALDELIPQWRQEDVCLSLL
;
A
#
# COMPACT_ATOMS: atom_id res chain seq x y z
N MET A 1 24.68 -6.14 21.06
CA MET A 1 23.90 -5.13 20.31
C MET A 1 22.99 -4.41 21.29
N ARG A 2 23.30 -3.17 21.64
CA ARG A 2 22.53 -2.35 22.58
C ARG A 2 21.71 -1.35 21.76
N TRP A 3 20.40 -1.58 21.63
CA TRP A 3 19.49 -0.64 21.00
C TRP A 3 19.45 0.64 21.84
N LEU A 4 19.74 1.79 21.23
CA LEU A 4 19.79 3.09 21.91
C LEU A 4 18.41 3.45 22.45
N SER A 5 18.36 3.86 23.71
CA SER A 5 17.16 4.13 24.51
C SER A 5 16.50 5.49 24.19
N GLY A 6 16.37 5.83 22.91
CA GLY A 6 15.52 6.94 22.48
C GLY A 6 14.06 6.57 22.71
N GLY A 7 13.26 7.50 23.26
CA GLY A 7 11.82 7.29 23.44
C GLY A 7 11.19 6.81 22.13
N ARG A 8 10.56 5.64 22.14
CA ARG A 8 9.87 5.09 20.98
C ARG A 8 8.52 5.78 20.87
N GLU A 9 8.32 6.51 19.77
CA GLU A 9 6.99 6.98 19.39
C GLU A 9 6.18 5.77 18.88
N ALA A 10 4.93 5.70 19.30
CA ALA A 10 4.01 4.64 18.92
C ALA A 10 2.69 5.28 18.49
N THR A 11 2.17 4.83 17.36
CA THR A 11 0.87 5.22 16.82
C THR A 11 0.10 3.95 16.52
N ASP A 12 -1.15 3.86 16.95
CA ASP A 12 -1.98 2.67 16.76
C ASP A 12 -2.63 2.67 15.37
N TYR A 13 -2.53 1.52 14.69
CA TYR A 13 -3.25 1.22 13.45
C TYR A 13 -3.83 -0.19 13.53
N ASP A 14 -4.97 -0.44 12.88
CA ASP A 14 -5.56 -1.79 12.83
C ASP A 14 -4.71 -2.73 11.98
N VAL A 15 -4.10 -2.20 10.90
CA VAL A 15 -3.19 -2.92 10.02
C VAL A 15 -1.99 -2.06 9.64
N GLU A 16 -0.79 -2.59 9.84
CA GLU A 16 0.45 -2.03 9.34
C GLU A 16 1.01 -2.87 8.18
N VAL A 17 1.26 -2.23 7.04
CA VAL A 17 1.88 -2.83 5.86
C VAL A 17 3.30 -2.28 5.71
N VAL A 18 4.29 -3.13 5.94
CA VAL A 18 5.70 -2.75 5.78
C VAL A 18 6.12 -2.93 4.32
N GLY A 19 6.18 -1.82 3.60
CA GLY A 19 6.69 -1.70 2.24
C GLY A 19 5.64 -1.26 1.22
N ALA A 20 5.73 -0.02 0.75
CA ALA A 20 4.96 0.50 -0.39
C ALA A 20 5.52 0.05 -1.77
N GLY A 21 5.63 -1.27 -1.98
CA GLY A 21 5.83 -1.87 -3.31
C GLY A 21 4.50 -2.37 -3.89
N PRO A 22 4.50 -3.00 -5.08
CA PRO A 22 3.27 -3.51 -5.71
C PRO A 22 2.44 -4.39 -4.76
N THR A 23 3.06 -5.37 -4.10
CA THR A 23 2.35 -6.29 -3.18
C THR A 23 1.77 -5.57 -1.97
N GLY A 24 2.52 -4.66 -1.33
CA GLY A 24 2.05 -3.95 -0.14
C GLY A 24 0.92 -2.98 -0.45
N LEU A 25 1.02 -2.26 -1.56
CA LEU A 25 -0.05 -1.39 -2.04
C LEU A 25 -1.28 -2.20 -2.47
N THR A 26 -1.10 -3.31 -3.17
CA THR A 26 -2.20 -4.23 -3.52
C THR A 26 -2.92 -4.75 -2.29
N ALA A 27 -2.19 -5.15 -1.25
CA ALA A 27 -2.79 -5.61 0.00
C ALA A 27 -3.60 -4.50 0.69
N ALA A 28 -3.02 -3.29 0.81
CA ALA A 28 -3.70 -2.16 1.43
C ALA A 28 -4.97 -1.73 0.65
N ILE A 29 -4.88 -1.65 -0.69
CA ILE A 29 -6.01 -1.30 -1.56
C ILE A 29 -7.11 -2.36 -1.45
N ARG A 30 -6.77 -3.65 -1.59
CA ARG A 30 -7.76 -4.73 -1.51
C ARG A 30 -8.44 -4.78 -0.15
N LEU A 31 -7.68 -4.57 0.92
CA LEU A 31 -8.21 -4.50 2.27
C LEU A 31 -9.23 -3.37 2.42
N LYS A 32 -8.90 -2.15 1.97
CA LYS A 32 -9.84 -1.02 1.97
C LYS A 32 -11.07 -1.27 1.10
N GLN A 33 -10.93 -1.91 -0.05
CA GLN A 33 -12.06 -2.31 -0.90
C GLN A 33 -12.99 -3.30 -0.19
N LEU A 34 -12.45 -4.32 0.48
CA LEU A 34 -13.22 -5.29 1.26
C LEU A 34 -13.94 -4.61 2.43
N CYS A 35 -13.26 -3.69 3.12
CA CYS A 35 -13.87 -2.93 4.21
C CYS A 35 -15.06 -2.09 3.73
N ARG A 36 -14.92 -1.40 2.59
CA ARG A 36 -16.03 -0.66 1.96
C ARG A 36 -17.20 -1.58 1.58
N ALA A 37 -16.94 -2.80 1.13
CA ALA A 37 -17.99 -3.74 0.72
C ALA A 37 -18.85 -4.25 1.88
N VAL A 38 -18.32 -4.24 3.12
CA VAL A 38 -19.04 -4.67 4.33
C VAL A 38 -19.35 -3.52 5.29
N ASP A 39 -19.25 -2.27 4.80
CA ASP A 39 -19.47 -1.04 5.57
C ASP A 39 -18.69 -0.98 6.89
N THR A 40 -17.42 -1.35 6.84
CA THR A 40 -16.49 -1.23 7.96
C THR A 40 -15.36 -0.27 7.63
N ASN A 41 -14.78 0.35 8.65
CA ASN A 41 -13.66 1.25 8.50
C ASN A 41 -12.55 0.87 9.47
N ILE A 42 -11.38 0.55 8.92
CA ILE A 42 -10.16 0.26 9.67
C ILE A 42 -9.06 1.21 9.23
N SER A 43 -8.17 1.55 10.13
CA SER A 43 -6.96 2.31 9.88
C SER A 43 -5.87 1.40 9.30
N VAL A 44 -5.29 1.81 8.17
CA VAL A 44 -4.24 1.07 7.47
C VAL A 44 -3.06 2.00 7.26
N CYS A 45 -1.90 1.65 7.82
CA CYS A 45 -0.65 2.38 7.60
C CYS A 45 0.25 1.62 6.63
N VAL A 46 0.75 2.29 5.60
CA VAL A 46 1.72 1.71 4.66
C VAL A 46 3.07 2.40 4.85
N LEU A 47 4.05 1.66 5.36
CA LEU A 47 5.37 2.19 5.65
C LEU A 47 6.31 2.00 4.46
N LYS A 48 7.10 3.03 4.13
CA LYS A 48 8.10 2.98 3.07
C LYS A 48 9.40 3.63 3.55
N LYS A 49 10.53 2.96 3.26
CA LYS A 49 11.87 3.48 3.58
C LYS A 49 12.30 4.67 2.73
N GLY A 50 11.86 4.71 1.47
CA GLY A 50 12.20 5.78 0.53
C GLY A 50 11.45 7.08 0.84
N SER A 51 11.98 8.21 0.36
CA SER A 51 11.35 9.53 0.48
C SER A 51 10.00 9.64 -0.22
N GLU A 52 9.74 8.73 -1.16
CA GLU A 52 8.51 8.64 -1.92
C GLU A 52 8.17 7.17 -2.23
N VAL A 53 6.90 6.92 -2.55
CA VAL A 53 6.48 5.63 -3.11
C VAL A 53 7.21 5.44 -4.45
N GLY A 54 7.78 4.25 -4.67
CA GLY A 54 8.55 3.98 -5.89
C GLY A 54 10.06 4.25 -5.80
N ALA A 55 10.56 5.08 -4.86
CA ALA A 55 11.98 5.49 -4.81
C ALA A 55 13.00 4.33 -4.82
N HIS A 56 12.63 3.18 -4.26
CA HIS A 56 13.49 1.98 -4.19
C HIS A 56 12.94 0.82 -5.03
N VAL A 57 12.02 1.08 -5.95
CA VAL A 57 11.53 0.06 -6.89
C VAL A 57 12.47 0.04 -8.08
N LEU A 58 13.22 -1.05 -8.23
CA LEU A 58 14.02 -1.33 -9.42
C LEU A 58 13.40 -2.52 -10.14
N SER A 59 12.89 -2.31 -11.35
CA SER A 59 12.24 -3.34 -12.15
C SER A 59 12.34 -3.01 -13.64
N ARG A 60 12.27 -4.04 -14.50
CA ARG A 60 12.07 -3.85 -15.95
C ARG A 60 10.64 -3.48 -16.31
N ASN A 61 9.74 -3.47 -15.32
CA ASN A 61 8.33 -3.13 -15.45
C ASN A 61 7.57 -3.95 -16.50
N VAL A 62 7.93 -5.23 -16.62
CA VAL A 62 7.20 -6.23 -17.42
C VAL A 62 6.42 -7.12 -16.45
N PHE A 63 5.10 -7.10 -16.53
CA PHE A 63 4.22 -7.83 -15.61
C PHE A 63 2.94 -8.29 -16.32
N ASP A 64 2.26 -9.29 -15.75
CA ASP A 64 0.94 -9.74 -16.22
C ASP A 64 -0.12 -8.71 -15.79
N PRO A 65 -0.81 -8.04 -16.74
CA PRO A 65 -1.79 -7.01 -16.41
C PRO A 65 -3.02 -7.55 -15.68
N ARG A 66 -3.27 -8.87 -15.69
CA ARG A 66 -4.44 -9.49 -15.07
C ARG A 66 -4.61 -9.09 -13.60
N ALA A 67 -3.51 -8.99 -12.85
CA ALA A 67 -3.57 -8.60 -11.44
C ALA A 67 -4.11 -7.18 -11.24
N LEU A 68 -3.76 -6.25 -12.14
CA LEU A 68 -4.31 -4.90 -12.11
C LEU A 68 -5.75 -4.88 -12.64
N ASP A 69 -6.08 -5.69 -13.64
CA ASP A 69 -7.46 -5.82 -14.14
C ASP A 69 -8.42 -6.31 -13.04
N GLU A 70 -7.98 -7.23 -12.18
CA GLU A 70 -8.77 -7.75 -11.04
C GLU A 70 -8.82 -6.80 -9.84
N LEU A 71 -7.79 -5.99 -9.62
CA LEU A 71 -7.69 -5.08 -8.47
C LEU A 71 -8.33 -3.71 -8.77
N ILE A 72 -8.10 -3.20 -9.98
CA ILE A 72 -8.46 -1.86 -10.44
C ILE A 72 -8.87 -1.96 -11.92
N PRO A 73 -10.11 -2.35 -12.25
CA PRO A 73 -10.50 -2.66 -13.63
C PRO A 73 -10.29 -1.53 -14.65
N GLN A 74 -10.23 -0.27 -14.20
CA GLN A 74 -10.03 0.93 -15.03
C GLN A 74 -8.61 1.50 -14.97
N TRP A 75 -7.61 0.76 -14.46
CA TRP A 75 -6.25 1.27 -14.19
C TRP A 75 -5.51 1.88 -15.40
N ARG A 76 -5.96 1.59 -16.63
CA ARG A 76 -5.38 2.13 -17.87
C ARG A 76 -5.84 3.55 -18.20
N GLN A 77 -6.76 4.12 -17.44
CA GLN A 77 -7.20 5.52 -17.57
C GLN A 77 -6.34 6.41 -16.66
N GLU A 78 -5.94 7.59 -17.16
CA GLU A 78 -4.89 8.43 -16.53
C GLU A 78 -5.19 8.84 -15.07
N ASP A 79 -6.46 8.94 -14.67
CA ASP A 79 -6.85 9.43 -13.33
C ASP A 79 -7.21 8.33 -12.31
N VAL A 80 -7.21 7.05 -12.71
CA VAL A 80 -7.77 5.98 -11.87
C VAL A 80 -6.85 5.59 -10.71
N CYS A 81 -5.53 5.63 -10.89
CA CYS A 81 -4.59 5.23 -9.84
C CYS A 81 -4.52 6.22 -8.66
N LEU A 82 -4.86 7.50 -8.87
CA LEU A 82 -4.80 8.53 -7.82
C LEU A 82 -6.06 8.58 -6.93
N SER A 83 -7.20 8.07 -7.42
CA SER A 83 -8.49 8.13 -6.70
C SER A 83 -8.72 6.99 -5.69
N LEU A 84 -7.76 6.07 -5.57
CA LEU A 84 -7.88 4.85 -4.77
C LEU A 84 -7.20 4.90 -3.39
N LEU A 85 -6.46 5.98 -3.12
CA LEU A 85 -5.84 6.28 -1.83
C LEU A 85 -6.57 7.47 -1.19
#